data_AF-A0A372LQR4-F1
#
_entry.id   AF-A0A372LQR4-F1
#
_cell.length_a   1.000
_cell.length_b   1.000
_cell.length_c   1.000
_cell.angle_alpha   90.00
_cell.angle_beta   90.00
_cell.angle_gamma   90.00
#
_symmetry.space_group_name_H-M   'P 1'
#
loop_
_entity.id
_entity.type
_entity.pdbx_description
1 polymer ?
#
loop_
_entity_poly.entity_id
_entity_poly.type
_entity_poly.pdbx_seq_one_letter_code
_entity_poly.pdbx_strand_id
1 'polypeptide(L)'
;MRSDIQPNEKAFSSKEVAEEVGIATPTVRKYGQILERNGYEFLKDGDRRIFVQSDIRALIALRDTEKPLDDTAKDLVNQQKERLEGSHETEIAINDTYEALPQDPSQLKEVLLFVVNELAATREVNIQLKNDMAQLKTKVSRLQQDHHVISSSIGNSAQRTNAKIEKLSEQQNTHYETLLQEEKQRSQILQKEIQNMRNEQKKEWNLQSDFNKRLEEEIQKRNEKRGGIFSIFRKLGGR
;
A
#
# COMPACT_ATOMS: atom_id res chain seq x y z
N MET A 1 24.97 0.80 30.01
CA MET A 1 25.06 0.67 28.53
C MET A 1 24.86 -0.79 28.23
N ARG A 2 24.02 -1.17 27.26
CA ARG A 2 23.66 -2.58 27.02
C ARG A 2 24.89 -3.42 26.64
N SER A 3 25.33 -4.28 27.55
CA SER A 3 26.49 -5.16 27.38
C SER A 3 26.16 -6.45 26.60
N ASP A 4 24.86 -6.74 26.42
CA ASP A 4 24.37 -7.94 25.74
C ASP A 4 24.46 -7.86 24.20
N ILE A 5 24.82 -6.69 23.64
CA ILE A 5 24.87 -6.44 22.20
C ILE A 5 26.29 -6.67 21.68
N GLN A 6 26.43 -7.53 20.68
CA GLN A 6 27.74 -7.82 20.08
C GLN A 6 28.19 -6.72 19.12
N PRO A 7 29.50 -6.36 19.08
CA PRO A 7 30.02 -5.48 18.04
C PRO A 7 29.84 -6.17 16.67
N ASN A 8 29.07 -5.54 15.77
CA ASN A 8 28.61 -6.03 14.45
C ASN A 8 27.26 -6.78 14.42
N GLU A 9 26.45 -6.72 15.49
CA GLU A 9 25.09 -7.24 15.42
C GLU A 9 24.19 -6.39 14.49
N LYS A 10 23.30 -7.04 13.75
CA LYS A 10 22.39 -6.35 12.81
C LYS A 10 21.38 -5.51 13.59
N ALA A 11 21.41 -4.20 13.33
CA ALA A 11 20.45 -3.23 13.84
C ALA A 11 19.28 -3.07 12.88
N PHE A 12 18.06 -2.98 13.42
CA PHE A 12 16.83 -2.83 12.67
C PHE A 12 16.09 -1.55 13.08
N SER A 13 15.50 -0.88 12.10
CA SER A 13 14.59 0.25 12.29
C SER A 13 13.16 -0.22 12.60
N SER A 14 12.31 0.64 13.16
CA SER A 14 10.91 0.30 13.44
C SER A 14 10.11 -0.15 12.21
N LYS A 15 10.52 0.26 10.99
CA LYS A 15 9.90 -0.18 9.74
C LYS A 15 10.30 -1.60 9.39
N GLU A 16 11.59 -1.91 9.47
CA GLU A 16 12.09 -3.27 9.19
C GLU A 16 11.58 -4.27 10.23
N VAL A 17 11.50 -3.87 11.50
CA VAL A 17 10.90 -4.71 12.56
C VAL A 17 9.41 -4.97 12.30
N ALA A 18 8.68 -3.99 11.76
CA ALA A 18 7.27 -4.16 11.42
C ALA A 18 7.08 -5.23 10.33
N GLU A 19 7.96 -5.23 9.32
CA GLU A 19 7.98 -6.24 8.26
C GLU A 19 8.39 -7.62 8.79
N GLU A 20 9.45 -7.69 9.60
CA GLU A 20 9.98 -8.95 10.16
C GLU A 20 8.98 -9.64 11.11
N VAL A 21 8.30 -8.85 11.95
CA VAL A 21 7.33 -9.35 12.94
C VAL A 21 5.92 -9.47 12.35
N GLY A 22 5.68 -8.94 11.14
CA GLY A 22 4.36 -8.98 10.51
C GLY A 22 3.30 -8.17 11.26
N ILE A 23 3.68 -7.06 11.90
CA ILE A 23 2.78 -6.16 12.63
C ILE A 23 2.86 -4.74 12.05
N ALA A 24 1.80 -3.95 12.22
CA ALA A 24 1.82 -2.56 11.77
C ALA A 24 2.86 -1.74 12.55
N THR A 25 3.56 -0.81 11.89
CA THR A 25 4.57 0.08 12.52
C THR A 25 4.06 0.83 13.77
N PRO A 26 2.81 1.32 13.84
CA PRO A 26 2.26 1.90 15.08
C PRO A 26 2.20 0.91 16.24
N THR A 27 1.95 -0.37 15.95
CA THR A 27 1.92 -1.45 16.96
C THR A 27 3.31 -1.72 17.51
N VAL A 28 4.35 -1.71 16.67
CA VAL A 28 5.77 -1.78 17.13
C VAL A 28 6.05 -0.65 18.12
N ARG A 29 5.60 0.57 17.81
CA ARG A 29 5.79 1.74 18.70
C ARG A 29 5.06 1.58 20.02
N LYS A 30 3.81 1.09 20.00
CA LYS A 30 3.02 0.82 21.20
C LYS A 30 3.66 -0.26 22.08
N TYR A 31 4.14 -1.34 21.48
CA TYR A 31 4.80 -2.44 22.20
C TYR A 31 6.13 -2.00 22.80
N GLY A 32 6.92 -1.22 22.06
CA GLY A 32 8.14 -0.61 22.59
C GLY A 32 7.86 0.29 23.80
N GLN A 33 6.79 1.09 23.78
CA GLN A 33 6.40 1.93 24.92
C GLN A 33 5.98 1.11 26.15
N ILE A 34 5.26 0.00 25.96
CA ILE A 34 4.87 -0.89 27.06
C ILE A 34 6.11 -1.52 27.69
N LEU A 35 7.05 -1.99 26.87
CA LEU A 35 8.31 -2.57 27.33
C LEU A 35 9.15 -1.53 28.10
N GLU A 36 9.33 -0.32 27.55
CA GLU A 36 10.07 0.76 28.23
C GLU A 36 9.42 1.19 29.54
N ARG A 37 8.09 1.28 29.58
CA ARG A 37 7.34 1.62 30.80
C ARG A 37 7.56 0.60 31.91
N ASN A 38 7.73 -0.67 31.55
CA ASN A 38 8.01 -1.75 32.49
C ASN A 38 9.52 -1.94 32.77
N GLY A 39 10.39 -1.10 32.20
CA GLY A 39 11.83 -1.07 32.49
C GLY A 39 12.72 -1.78 31.47
N TYR A 40 12.23 -2.07 30.27
CA TYR A 40 13.03 -2.64 29.18
C TYR A 40 13.91 -1.56 28.54
N GLU A 41 15.18 -1.87 28.31
CA GLU A 41 16.12 -0.93 27.71
C GLU A 41 16.29 -1.20 26.21
N PHE A 42 15.93 -0.23 25.38
CA PHE A 42 16.26 -0.23 23.96
C PHE A 42 17.51 0.60 23.69
N LEU A 43 18.28 0.21 22.67
CA LEU A 43 19.32 1.09 22.13
C LEU A 43 18.64 2.30 21.46
N LYS A 44 19.16 3.50 21.72
CA LYS A 44 18.59 4.74 21.19
C LYS A 44 19.63 5.52 20.40
N ASP A 45 19.23 5.98 19.22
CA ASP A 45 19.92 6.99 18.44
C ASP A 45 19.05 8.26 18.45
N GLY A 46 19.34 9.15 19.40
CA GLY A 46 18.47 10.27 19.75
C GLY A 46 17.10 9.81 20.27
N ASP A 47 16.03 10.17 19.55
CA ASP A 47 14.65 9.74 19.86
C ASP A 47 14.24 8.42 19.19
N ARG A 48 15.11 7.86 18.32
CA ARG A 48 14.81 6.66 17.56
C ARG A 48 15.30 5.42 18.30
N ARG A 49 14.41 4.44 18.45
CA ARG A 49 14.76 3.11 18.98
C ARG A 49 15.43 2.31 17.87
N ILE A 50 16.62 1.82 18.15
CA ILE A 50 17.32 0.83 17.33
C ILE A 50 17.03 -0.53 17.94
N PHE A 51 16.51 -1.44 17.13
CA PHE A 51 16.14 -2.78 17.58
C PHE A 51 17.21 -3.77 17.18
N VAL A 52 17.55 -4.64 18.11
CA VAL A 52 18.49 -5.75 17.90
C VAL A 52 17.67 -7.06 17.79
N GLN A 53 18.29 -8.16 17.35
CA GLN A 53 17.58 -9.44 17.20
C GLN A 53 16.91 -9.91 18.51
N SER A 54 17.55 -9.64 19.65
CA SER A 54 16.99 -9.90 20.99
C SER A 54 15.70 -9.11 21.26
N ASP A 55 15.63 -7.87 20.77
CA ASP A 55 14.47 -6.99 20.91
C ASP A 55 13.32 -7.42 19.99
N ILE A 56 13.63 -7.87 18.78
CA ILE A 56 12.64 -8.44 17.85
C ILE A 56 11.97 -9.67 18.50
N ARG A 57 12.76 -10.53 19.13
CA ARG A 57 12.24 -11.71 19.83
C ARG A 57 11.33 -11.33 21.01
N ALA A 58 11.68 -10.27 21.76
CA ALA A 58 10.83 -9.74 22.82
C ALA A 58 9.50 -9.19 22.28
N LEU A 59 9.53 -8.50 21.12
CA LEU A 59 8.32 -8.02 20.47
C LEU A 59 7.43 -9.15 19.94
N ILE A 60 8.01 -10.24 19.43
CA ILE A 60 7.27 -11.45 19.03
C ILE A 60 6.63 -12.11 20.26
N ALA A 61 7.38 -12.27 21.35
CA ALA A 61 6.86 -12.83 22.59
C ALA A 61 5.70 -11.98 23.17
N LEU A 62 5.76 -10.66 23.01
CA LEU A 62 4.67 -9.76 23.41
C LEU A 62 3.45 -9.83 22.47
N ARG A 63 3.64 -10.22 21.20
CA ARG A 63 2.56 -10.41 20.22
C ARG A 63 1.81 -11.72 20.48
N ASP A 64 2.55 -12.80 20.76
CA ASP A 64 2.04 -14.18 20.83
C ASP A 64 1.61 -14.59 22.25
N THR A 65 1.58 -13.65 23.20
CA THR A 65 1.18 -13.92 24.58
C THR A 65 -0.34 -13.94 24.74
N GLU A 66 -0.83 -14.95 25.49
CA GLU A 66 -2.21 -15.01 25.95
C GLU A 66 -2.41 -14.25 27.29
N LYS A 67 -1.32 -13.84 27.94
CA LYS A 67 -1.32 -13.09 29.21
C LYS A 67 -1.49 -11.59 28.96
N PRO A 68 -1.86 -10.80 29.98
CA PRO A 68 -1.83 -9.35 29.90
C PRO A 68 -0.45 -8.84 29.42
N LEU A 69 -0.47 -7.82 28.55
CA LEU A 69 0.74 -7.27 27.93
C LEU A 69 1.74 -6.73 28.96
N ASP A 70 1.26 -6.14 30.05
CA ASP A 70 2.12 -5.60 31.12
C ASP A 70 2.83 -6.71 31.92
N ASP A 71 2.18 -7.85 32.15
CA ASP A 71 2.79 -8.97 32.88
C ASP A 71 3.83 -9.68 32.01
N THR A 72 3.53 -9.87 30.72
CA THR A 72 4.50 -10.41 29.75
C THR A 72 5.70 -9.47 29.60
N ALA A 73 5.48 -8.15 29.60
CA ALA A 73 6.55 -7.17 29.54
C ALA A 73 7.50 -7.27 30.75
N LYS A 74 6.97 -7.46 31.97
CA LYS A 74 7.80 -7.66 33.17
C LYS A 74 8.67 -8.91 33.08
N ASP A 75 8.10 -10.02 32.60
CA ASP A 75 8.85 -11.27 32.41
C ASP A 75 10.01 -11.07 31.43
N LEU A 76 9.76 -10.37 30.32
CA LEU A 76 10.78 -10.05 29.30
C LEU A 76 11.86 -9.10 29.82
N VAL A 77 11.50 -8.15 30.69
CA VAL A 77 12.46 -7.26 31.35
C VAL A 77 13.38 -8.02 32.29
N ASN A 78 12.84 -8.97 33.07
CA ASN A 78 13.65 -9.81 33.94
C ASN A 78 14.66 -10.66 33.13
N GLN A 79 14.22 -11.24 32.02
CA GLN A 79 15.12 -11.95 31.09
C GLN A 79 16.20 -11.03 30.47
N GLN A 80 15.87 -9.76 30.22
CA GLN A 80 16.88 -8.80 29.75
C GLN A 80 17.91 -8.51 30.84
N LYS A 81 17.49 -8.34 32.09
CA LYS A 81 18.39 -8.11 33.23
C LYS A 81 19.32 -9.29 33.47
N GLU A 82 18.80 -10.52 33.47
CA GLU A 82 19.63 -11.73 33.61
C GLU A 82 20.71 -11.83 32.52
N ARG A 83 20.38 -11.47 31.27
CA ARG A 83 21.36 -11.44 30.17
C ARG A 83 22.41 -10.35 30.33
N LEU A 84 22.02 -9.19 30.89
CA LEU A 84 22.95 -8.11 31.18
C LEU A 84 23.88 -8.45 32.36
N GLU A 85 23.39 -9.19 33.36
CA GLU A 85 24.17 -9.62 34.52
C GLU A 85 25.12 -10.80 34.20
N GLY A 86 24.69 -11.77 33.39
CA GLY A 86 25.54 -12.90 32.96
C GLY A 86 26.70 -12.53 32.02
N SER A 87 26.70 -11.31 31.47
CA SER A 87 27.77 -10.79 30.61
C SER A 87 29.01 -10.30 31.39
N HIS A 88 28.95 -10.21 32.72
CA HIS A 88 30.06 -9.70 33.53
C HIS A 88 31.15 -10.76 33.84
N GLU A 89 30.94 -12.05 33.55
CA GLU A 89 31.92 -13.11 33.87
C GLU A 89 33.03 -13.29 32.82
N THR A 90 32.97 -12.62 31.67
CA THR A 90 34.08 -12.57 30.71
C THR A 90 34.99 -11.35 30.92
N GLU A 91 35.21 -10.95 32.17
CA GLU A 91 36.47 -10.28 32.51
C GLU A 91 37.57 -11.33 32.38
N ILE A 92 38.41 -11.18 31.35
CA ILE A 92 39.61 -11.97 31.16
C ILE A 92 40.47 -11.76 32.41
N ALA A 93 40.40 -12.72 33.35
CA ALA A 93 41.32 -12.80 34.46
C ALA A 93 42.72 -12.97 33.87
N ILE A 94 43.49 -11.87 33.86
CA ILE A 94 44.95 -11.92 33.75
C ILE A 94 45.43 -12.53 35.06
N ASN A 95 45.33 -13.86 35.18
CA ASN A 95 46.01 -14.59 36.23
C ASN A 95 47.51 -14.36 36.02
N ASP A 96 48.20 -13.96 37.10
CA ASP A 96 49.65 -13.78 37.15
C ASP A 96 50.39 -15.07 36.79
N THR A 97 50.59 -15.35 35.51
CA THR A 97 51.32 -16.52 35.00
C THR A 97 52.84 -16.38 35.07
N TYR A 98 53.38 -15.49 35.90
CA TYR A 98 54.84 -15.34 36.07
C TYR A 98 55.47 -16.48 36.89
N GLU A 99 54.70 -17.29 37.61
CA GLU A 99 55.25 -18.40 38.42
C GLU A 99 55.39 -19.74 37.68
N ALA A 100 54.94 -19.85 36.43
CA ALA A 100 54.99 -21.08 35.63
C ALA A 100 55.95 -20.99 34.43
N LEU A 101 57.15 -20.41 34.62
CA LEU A 101 58.19 -20.52 33.59
C LEU A 101 58.80 -21.94 33.57
N PRO A 102 58.83 -22.63 32.42
CA PRO A 102 59.55 -23.90 32.29
C PRO A 102 61.02 -23.69 32.60
N GLN A 103 61.53 -24.35 33.65
CA GLN A 103 62.95 -24.27 34.05
C GLN A 103 63.88 -25.06 33.09
N ASP A 104 63.32 -25.79 32.12
CA ASP A 104 64.05 -26.57 31.13
C ASP A 104 64.14 -25.82 29.77
N PRO A 105 65.36 -25.53 29.27
CA PRO A 105 65.58 -24.87 27.97
C PRO A 105 64.91 -25.57 26.78
N SER A 106 64.70 -26.89 26.86
CA SER A 106 64.09 -27.67 25.78
C SER A 106 62.58 -27.44 25.65
N GLN A 107 61.87 -27.38 26.79
CA GLN A 107 60.43 -27.08 26.83
C GLN A 107 60.12 -25.65 26.41
N LEU A 108 60.99 -24.70 26.79
CA LEU A 108 60.89 -23.29 26.38
C LEU A 108 60.99 -23.14 24.85
N LYS A 109 61.84 -23.96 24.22
CA LYS A 109 62.00 -24.00 22.76
C LYS A 109 60.77 -24.54 22.05
N GLU A 110 60.12 -25.57 22.61
CA GLU A 110 58.86 -26.12 22.06
C GLU A 110 57.71 -25.12 22.18
N VAL A 111 57.54 -24.46 23.33
CA VAL A 111 56.52 -23.42 23.52
C VAL A 111 56.75 -22.25 22.57
N LEU A 112 58.01 -21.79 22.43
CA LEU A 112 58.36 -20.74 21.47
C LEU A 112 58.05 -21.15 20.02
N LEU A 113 58.37 -22.39 19.64
CA LEU A 113 58.09 -22.88 18.29
C LEU A 113 56.58 -22.96 18.03
N PHE A 114 55.80 -23.43 19.00
CA PHE A 114 54.33 -23.45 18.93
C PHE A 114 53.76 -22.05 18.76
N VAL A 115 54.19 -21.08 19.59
CA VAL A 115 53.73 -19.68 19.49
C VAL A 115 54.11 -19.04 18.16
N VAL A 116 55.31 -19.30 17.63
CA VAL A 116 55.73 -18.79 16.32
C VAL A 116 54.88 -19.38 15.20
N ASN A 117 54.55 -20.67 15.26
CA ASN A 117 53.69 -21.33 14.27
C ASN A 117 52.26 -20.79 14.32
N GLU A 118 51.68 -20.65 15.51
CA GLU A 118 50.35 -20.04 15.69
C GLU A 118 50.32 -18.57 15.25
N LEU A 119 51.40 -17.82 15.53
CA LEU A 119 51.52 -16.43 15.08
C LEU A 119 51.63 -16.34 13.55
N ALA A 120 52.37 -17.26 12.92
CA ALA A 120 52.46 -17.34 11.46
C ALA A 120 51.11 -17.71 10.84
N ALA A 121 50.38 -18.68 11.40
CA ALA A 121 49.04 -19.06 10.96
C ALA A 121 48.05 -17.88 11.10
N THR A 122 48.09 -17.17 12.23
CA THR A 122 47.25 -15.99 12.48
C THR A 122 47.57 -14.85 11.50
N ARG A 123 48.84 -14.67 11.14
CA ARG A 123 49.25 -13.65 10.15
C ARG A 123 48.73 -13.99 8.75
N GLU A 124 48.79 -15.26 8.37
CA GLU A 124 48.25 -15.75 7.10
C GLU A 124 46.73 -15.54 7.02
N VAL A 125 45.99 -15.92 8.06
CA VAL A 125 44.54 -15.69 8.16
C VAL A 125 44.21 -14.20 8.07
N ASN A 126 44.99 -13.33 8.72
CA ASN A 126 44.80 -11.88 8.61
C ASN A 126 45.02 -11.33 7.20
N ILE A 127 45.96 -11.89 6.43
CA ILE A 127 46.18 -11.52 5.02
C ILE A 127 44.97 -11.96 4.18
N GLN A 128 44.47 -13.18 4.38
CA GLN A 128 43.28 -13.68 3.70
C GLN A 128 42.04 -12.82 4.03
N LEU A 129 41.82 -12.50 5.30
CA LEU A 129 40.72 -11.64 5.74
C LEU A 129 40.78 -10.25 5.08
N LYS A 130 41.98 -9.66 4.95
CA LYS A 130 42.16 -8.38 4.25
C LYS A 130 41.79 -8.47 2.77
N ASN A 131 42.19 -9.56 2.11
CA ASN A 131 41.86 -9.79 0.70
C ASN A 131 40.35 -9.98 0.51
N ASP A 132 39.72 -10.79 1.35
CA ASP A 132 38.27 -11.00 1.33
C ASP A 132 37.51 -9.72 1.60
N MET A 133 37.98 -8.89 2.54
CA MET A 133 37.41 -7.58 2.82
C MET A 133 37.52 -6.63 1.61
N ALA A 134 38.64 -6.64 0.90
CA ALA A 134 38.83 -5.85 -0.32
C ALA A 134 37.88 -6.31 -1.44
N GLN A 135 37.70 -7.62 -1.61
CA GLN A 135 36.73 -8.17 -2.56
C GLN A 135 35.30 -7.81 -2.17
N LEU A 136 34.95 -7.95 -0.88
CA LEU A 136 33.63 -7.61 -0.36
C LEU A 136 33.31 -6.14 -0.60
N LYS A 137 34.24 -5.24 -0.29
CA LYS A 137 34.09 -3.80 -0.55
C LYS A 137 33.82 -3.52 -2.03
N THR A 138 34.52 -4.20 -2.92
CA THR A 138 34.33 -4.05 -4.37
C THR A 138 32.95 -4.53 -4.82
N LYS A 139 32.48 -5.68 -4.32
CA LYS A 139 31.15 -6.22 -4.62
C LYS A 139 30.04 -5.32 -4.09
N VAL A 140 30.18 -4.80 -2.86
CA VAL A 140 29.22 -3.86 -2.26
C VAL A 140 29.15 -2.57 -3.07
N SER A 141 30.28 -1.99 -3.48
CA SER A 141 30.27 -0.79 -4.32
C SER A 141 29.57 -1.02 -5.67
N ARG A 142 29.79 -2.18 -6.30
CA ARG A 142 29.08 -2.54 -7.54
C ARG A 142 27.58 -2.70 -7.31
N LEU A 143 27.17 -3.39 -6.25
CA LEU A 143 25.76 -3.56 -5.88
C LEU A 143 25.08 -2.21 -5.63
N GLN A 144 25.75 -1.28 -4.95
CA GLN A 144 25.22 0.07 -4.73
C GLN A 144 25.06 0.84 -6.05
N GLN A 145 26.04 0.74 -6.96
CA GLN A 145 25.98 1.34 -8.28
C GLN A 145 24.84 0.75 -9.11
N ASP A 146 24.74 -0.57 -9.18
CA ASP A 146 23.68 -1.28 -9.91
C ASP A 146 22.30 -0.91 -9.36
N HIS A 147 22.17 -0.83 -8.03
CA HIS A 147 20.93 -0.39 -7.39
C HIS A 147 20.53 1.02 -7.82
N HIS A 148 21.49 1.96 -7.91
CA HIS A 148 21.22 3.32 -8.38
C HIS A 148 20.74 3.34 -9.85
N VAL A 149 21.36 2.55 -10.72
CA VAL A 149 20.96 2.44 -12.14
C VAL A 149 19.57 1.81 -12.28
N ILE A 150 19.30 0.74 -11.53
CA ILE A 150 18.00 0.07 -11.53
C ILE A 150 16.92 1.03 -11.00
N SER A 151 17.18 1.69 -9.86
CA SER A 151 16.21 2.61 -9.26
C SER A 151 15.88 3.79 -10.19
N SER A 152 16.89 4.39 -10.82
CA SER A 152 16.65 5.48 -11.77
C SER A 152 15.92 5.01 -13.03
N SER A 153 16.26 3.83 -13.55
CA SER A 153 15.59 3.26 -14.73
C SER A 153 14.13 2.90 -14.46
N ILE A 154 13.85 2.29 -13.31
CA ILE A 154 12.48 1.97 -12.86
C ILE A 154 11.68 3.25 -12.65
N GLY A 155 12.25 4.26 -11.96
CA GLY A 155 11.59 5.54 -11.75
C GLY A 155 11.20 6.23 -13.06
N ASN A 156 12.14 6.32 -14.01
CA ASN A 156 11.90 6.90 -15.32
C ASN A 156 10.85 6.11 -16.13
N SER A 157 10.90 4.77 -16.08
CA SER A 157 9.93 3.90 -16.76
C SER A 157 8.53 4.05 -16.17
N ALA A 158 8.40 4.04 -14.84
CA ALA A 158 7.14 4.25 -14.13
C ALA A 158 6.56 5.63 -14.45
N GLN A 159 7.38 6.68 -14.43
CA GLN A 159 6.95 8.04 -14.80
C GLN A 159 6.42 8.10 -16.24
N ARG A 160 7.12 7.49 -17.20
CA ARG A 160 6.67 7.43 -18.61
C ARG A 160 5.37 6.65 -18.75
N THR A 161 5.24 5.54 -18.03
CA THR A 161 4.02 4.70 -18.05
C THR A 161 2.85 5.48 -17.47
N ASN A 162 3.03 6.13 -16.32
CA ASN A 162 2.00 6.94 -15.67
C ASN A 162 1.55 8.09 -16.57
N ALA A 163 2.49 8.84 -17.18
CA ALA A 163 2.15 9.90 -18.13
C ALA A 163 1.37 9.38 -19.35
N LYS A 164 1.66 8.17 -19.83
CA LYS A 164 0.92 7.55 -20.93
C LYS A 164 -0.49 7.13 -20.49
N ILE A 165 -0.64 6.57 -19.29
CA ILE A 165 -1.93 6.20 -18.71
C ILE A 165 -2.80 7.44 -18.53
N GLU A 166 -2.26 8.51 -17.95
CA GLU A 166 -2.95 9.78 -17.74
C GLU A 166 -3.45 10.36 -19.07
N LYS A 167 -2.57 10.42 -20.09
CA LYS A 167 -2.95 10.89 -21.42
C LYS A 167 -4.05 10.05 -22.06
N LEU A 168 -3.99 8.71 -21.94
CA LEU A 168 -5.03 7.82 -22.46
C LEU A 168 -6.36 8.02 -21.72
N SER A 169 -6.31 8.21 -20.40
CA SER A 169 -7.49 8.48 -19.57
C SER A 169 -8.14 9.81 -19.94
N GLU A 170 -7.36 10.87 -20.16
CA GLU A 170 -7.87 12.15 -20.63
C GLU A 170 -8.51 12.04 -22.02
N GLN A 171 -7.86 11.32 -22.94
CA GLN A 171 -8.42 11.06 -24.28
C GLN A 171 -9.75 10.29 -24.20
N GLN A 172 -9.85 9.29 -23.32
CA GLN A 172 -11.11 8.57 -23.12
C GLN A 172 -12.19 9.49 -22.53
N ASN A 173 -11.87 10.27 -21.49
CA ASN A 173 -12.83 11.19 -20.87
C ASN A 173 -13.36 12.22 -21.86
N THR A 174 -12.46 12.87 -22.61
CA THR A 174 -12.85 13.84 -23.65
C THR A 174 -13.71 13.22 -24.75
N HIS A 175 -13.42 11.97 -25.15
CA HIS A 175 -14.25 11.25 -26.11
C HIS A 175 -15.66 10.96 -25.56
N TYR A 176 -15.76 10.47 -24.32
CA TYR A 176 -17.05 10.21 -23.67
C TYR A 176 -17.88 11.48 -23.49
N GLU A 177 -17.27 12.59 -23.06
CA GLU A 177 -17.96 13.88 -22.93
C GLU A 177 -18.49 14.37 -24.28
N THR A 178 -17.71 14.21 -25.36
CA THR A 178 -18.15 14.56 -26.71
C THR A 178 -19.36 13.74 -27.14
N LEU A 179 -19.32 12.41 -26.96
CA LEU A 179 -20.43 11.52 -27.28
C LEU A 179 -21.69 11.84 -26.46
N LEU A 180 -21.52 12.12 -25.17
CA LEU A 180 -22.62 12.50 -24.29
C LEU A 180 -23.27 13.81 -24.74
N GLN A 181 -22.47 14.78 -25.18
CA GLN A 181 -22.97 16.04 -25.69
C GLN A 181 -23.73 15.87 -27.01
N GLU A 182 -23.22 15.06 -27.93
CA GLU A 182 -23.92 14.72 -29.17
C GLU A 182 -25.25 14.01 -28.91
N GLU A 183 -25.28 13.05 -27.97
CA GLU A 183 -26.48 12.32 -27.59
C GLU A 183 -27.54 13.26 -26.99
N LYS A 184 -27.13 14.16 -26.10
CA LYS A 184 -28.01 15.22 -25.56
C LYS A 184 -28.57 16.12 -26.65
N GLN A 185 -27.75 16.55 -27.61
CA GLN A 185 -28.22 17.39 -28.72
C GLN A 185 -29.22 16.64 -29.61
N ARG A 186 -28.93 15.39 -29.97
CA ARG A 186 -29.85 14.56 -30.76
C ARG A 186 -31.18 14.34 -30.03
N SER A 187 -31.12 14.06 -28.73
CA SER A 187 -32.30 13.90 -27.88
C SER A 187 -33.16 15.18 -27.85
N GLN A 188 -32.54 16.35 -27.73
CA GLN A 188 -33.25 17.64 -27.79
C GLN A 188 -33.92 17.89 -29.14
N ILE A 189 -33.24 17.57 -30.25
CA ILE A 189 -33.81 17.71 -31.60
C ILE A 189 -35.02 16.78 -31.75
N LEU A 190 -34.87 15.50 -31.38
CA LEU A 190 -35.95 14.51 -31.45
C LEU A 190 -37.15 14.92 -30.58
N GLN A 191 -36.91 15.45 -29.38
CA GLN A 191 -37.98 15.94 -28.51
C GLN A 191 -38.75 17.10 -29.15
N LYS A 192 -38.05 18.03 -29.81
CA LYS A 192 -38.67 19.14 -30.53
C LYS A 192 -39.48 18.65 -31.73
N GLU A 193 -38.96 17.67 -32.47
CA GLU A 193 -39.65 17.06 -33.60
C GLU A 193 -40.92 16.33 -33.16
N ILE A 194 -40.86 15.54 -32.08
CA ILE A 194 -42.05 14.90 -31.47
C ILE A 194 -43.08 15.96 -31.07
N GLN A 195 -42.65 17.07 -30.48
CA GLN A 195 -43.56 18.13 -30.10
C GLN A 195 -44.22 18.81 -31.30
N ASN A 196 -43.46 19.03 -32.39
CA ASN A 196 -44.00 19.55 -33.64
C ASN A 196 -45.01 18.59 -34.26
N MET A 197 -44.69 17.31 -34.37
CA MET A 197 -45.61 16.28 -34.87
C MET A 197 -46.90 16.22 -34.04
N ARG A 198 -46.81 16.29 -32.71
CA ARG A 198 -48.00 16.35 -31.83
C ARG A 198 -48.86 17.59 -32.10
N ASN A 199 -48.22 18.75 -32.30
CA ASN A 199 -48.93 19.99 -32.60
C ASN A 199 -49.61 19.92 -33.97
N GLU A 200 -48.96 19.35 -34.99
CA GLU A 200 -49.53 19.12 -36.32
C GLU A 200 -50.70 18.15 -36.26
N GLN A 201 -50.54 16.99 -35.61
CA GLN A 201 -51.63 16.04 -35.40
C GLN A 201 -52.83 16.68 -34.70
N LYS A 202 -52.60 17.54 -33.70
CA LYS A 202 -53.67 18.27 -33.02
C LYS A 202 -54.38 19.26 -33.94
N LYS A 203 -53.64 19.97 -34.81
CA LYS A 203 -54.22 20.88 -35.79
C LYS A 203 -55.07 20.12 -36.82
N GLU A 204 -54.54 19.05 -37.39
CA GLU A 204 -55.26 18.19 -38.32
C GLU A 204 -56.52 17.59 -37.67
N TRP A 205 -56.41 17.13 -36.43
CA TRP A 205 -57.56 16.61 -35.67
C TRP A 205 -58.64 17.67 -35.47
N ASN A 206 -58.25 18.91 -35.11
CA ASN A 206 -59.21 20.02 -34.98
C ASN A 206 -59.89 20.34 -36.33
N LEU A 207 -59.13 20.42 -37.43
CA LEU A 207 -59.67 20.68 -38.77
C LEU A 207 -60.66 19.60 -39.20
N GLN A 208 -60.33 18.32 -38.96
CA GLN A 208 -61.20 17.20 -39.26
C GLN A 208 -62.46 17.21 -38.39
N SER A 209 -62.31 17.51 -37.09
CA SER A 209 -63.44 17.66 -36.17
C SER A 209 -64.38 18.79 -36.59
N ASP A 210 -63.84 19.95 -36.96
CA ASP A 210 -64.63 21.09 -37.44
C ASP A 210 -65.32 20.79 -38.76
N PHE A 211 -64.65 20.11 -39.69
CA PHE A 211 -65.23 19.66 -40.95
C PHE A 211 -66.38 18.68 -40.72
N ASN A 212 -66.19 17.68 -39.86
CA ASN A 212 -67.22 16.71 -39.49
C ASN A 212 -68.44 17.40 -38.85
N LYS A 213 -68.21 18.37 -37.97
CA LYS A 213 -69.28 19.15 -37.34
C LYS A 213 -70.07 19.96 -38.39
N ARG A 214 -69.40 20.61 -39.33
CA ARG A 214 -70.07 21.33 -40.44
C ARG A 214 -70.88 20.41 -41.32
N LEU A 215 -70.36 19.23 -41.64
CA LEU A 215 -71.09 18.21 -42.39
C LEU A 215 -72.34 17.74 -41.64
N GLU A 216 -72.23 17.50 -40.34
CA GLU A 216 -73.37 17.10 -39.51
C GLU A 216 -74.46 18.18 -39.50
N GLU A 217 -74.09 19.45 -39.34
CA GLU A 217 -75.01 20.60 -39.42
C GLU A 217 -75.68 20.72 -40.80
N GLU A 218 -74.95 20.50 -41.90
CA GLU A 218 -75.51 20.50 -43.26
C GLU A 218 -76.47 19.34 -43.51
N ILE A 219 -76.12 18.14 -43.04
CA ILE A 219 -76.99 16.96 -43.13
C ILE A 219 -78.26 17.18 -42.32
N GLN A 220 -78.16 17.74 -41.11
CA GLN A 220 -79.30 18.07 -40.27
C GLN A 220 -80.21 19.09 -40.96
N LYS A 221 -79.68 20.20 -41.47
CA LYS A 221 -80.44 21.21 -42.24
C LYS A 221 -81.10 20.61 -43.49
N ARG A 222 -80.41 19.70 -44.18
CA ARG A 222 -80.97 19.01 -45.37
C ARG A 222 -82.11 18.07 -44.99
N ASN A 223 -81.99 17.35 -43.87
CA ASN A 223 -83.03 16.48 -43.34
C ASN A 223 -84.24 17.28 -42.87
N GLU A 224 -84.05 18.43 -42.22
CA GLU A 224 -85.15 19.35 -41.85
C GLU A 224 -85.87 19.89 -43.08
N LYS A 225 -85.13 20.35 -44.11
CA LYS A 225 -85.71 20.80 -45.38
C LYS A 225 -86.46 19.68 -46.12
N ARG A 226 -85.90 18.47 -46.19
CA ARG A 226 -86.58 17.32 -46.78
C ARG A 226 -87.81 16.92 -45.97
N GLY A 227 -87.75 16.95 -44.64
CA GLY A 227 -88.90 16.72 -43.75
C GLY A 227 -90.03 17.72 -43.97
N GLY A 228 -89.71 18.99 -44.22
CA GLY A 228 -90.68 20.03 -44.60
C GLY A 228 -91.31 19.83 -45.99
N ILE A 229 -90.58 19.29 -46.96
CA ILE A 229 -91.12 18.95 -48.27
C ILE A 229 -92.02 17.70 -48.19
N PHE A 230 -91.59 16.67 -47.45
CA PHE A 230 -92.40 15.47 -47.22
C PHE A 230 -93.70 15.76 -46.44
N SER A 231 -93.71 16.73 -45.52
CA SER A 231 -94.94 17.12 -44.82
C SER A 231 -95.94 17.86 -45.73
N ILE A 232 -95.47 18.58 -46.76
CA ILE A 232 -96.34 19.16 -47.81
C ILE A 232 -96.93 18.05 -48.69
N PHE A 233 -96.14 17.05 -49.10
CA PHE A 233 -96.64 15.91 -49.86
C PHE A 233 -97.61 15.02 -49.05
N ARG A 234 -97.38 14.85 -47.75
CA ARG A 234 -98.30 14.11 -46.85
C ARG A 234 -99.64 14.83 -46.66
N LYS A 235 -99.67 16.16 -46.79
CA LYS A 235 -100.89 16.99 -46.69
C LYS A 235 -101.67 17.05 -48.01
N LEU A 236 -101.05 16.72 -49.14
CA LEU A 236 -101.67 16.69 -50.47
C LEU A 236 -102.11 15.29 -50.95
N GLY A 237 -101.63 14.21 -50.33
CA GLY A 237 -102.03 12.82 -50.62
C GLY A 237 -103.10 12.23 -49.69
N GLY A 238 -103.70 13.04 -48.82
CA GLY A 238 -104.77 12.62 -47.89
C GLY A 238 -106.12 13.19 -48.29
N ARG A 239 -106.73 12.64 -49.35
CA ARG A 239 -108.17 12.64 -49.61
C ARG A 239 -108.54 11.33 -50.27
#